data_AF-A0A817LJM8-F1
#
_entry.id   AF-A0A817LJM8-F1
#
_cell.length_a   1.000
_cell.length_b   1.000
_cell.length_c   1.000
_cell.angle_alpha   90.00
_cell.angle_beta   90.00
_cell.angle_gamma   90.00
#
_symmetry.space_group_name_H-M   'P 1'
#
loop_
_entity.id
_entity.type
_entity.pdbx_description
1 polymer ?
#
loop_
_entity_poly.entity_id
_entity_poly.type
_entity_poly.pdbx_seq_one_letter_code
_entity_poly.pdbx_strand_id
1 'polypeptide(L)'
;MEFCQTSNCAHSPIAVCLHCQGYLCVEHLLQHNEELICEANMYCDEFNKITEEIENMSYNEQFRSAEEDLNDWINDQMKQLDKIYEEKLFELKQAHSKVDEKLKKFKQIQQSKLTSIKRRLFNSQLSKQIGVEQLNQMKTAVEQLREDVHHFKTNQCSIKLVNNDQMNYSYKPNIDIQLKKNITNDNETITKTDNDINQIYNSSKKSQLRADAKPFEYIPKEQNYDSLSSIRQKDFPGRLFDEYALVESINNMSCSKVSLDEVIRFTSRTAGRDKIYRIIQYASRFIAWYCIKKRRVVNVERLIELFQNLESVMSLTRKGMRLGRFVDYVKSVLESFHIRNKRIGTLFGLIAVCQSLFMLFDNLLLLHRFKIIYFKYPQHLQQYLNQVWLLWLSLALTRDYNEMQASFAVGQHNHQQKQDKSLMRRATIFWTNKPLVIDTFKNLCDLYIPLSNLNIVRANNGLQGLAGTIASILGFLQLWDKTYQLPA
;
A
#
# COMPACT_ATOMS: atom_id res chain seq x y z
N MET A 1 -11.72 -44.67 72.13
CA MET A 1 -10.58 -43.74 72.00
C MET A 1 -11.16 -42.35 72.10
N GLU A 2 -10.97 -41.67 73.23
CA GLU A 2 -11.72 -40.44 73.56
C GLU A 2 -10.99 -39.13 73.23
N PHE A 3 -9.76 -39.22 72.71
CA PHE A 3 -8.91 -38.05 72.48
C PHE A 3 -8.34 -38.02 71.07
N CYS A 4 -8.23 -36.82 70.52
CA CYS A 4 -7.53 -36.52 69.27
C CYS A 4 -6.08 -37.04 69.33
N GLN A 5 -5.58 -37.63 68.24
CA GLN A 5 -4.28 -38.30 68.22
C GLN A 5 -3.06 -37.35 68.21
N THR A 6 -3.27 -36.03 68.14
CA THR A 6 -2.20 -35.04 68.35
C THR A 6 -1.89 -34.84 69.83
N SER A 7 -0.61 -34.79 70.18
CA SER A 7 -0.16 -34.66 71.57
C SER A 7 -0.70 -33.37 72.21
N ASN A 8 -1.29 -33.50 73.41
CA ASN A 8 -1.93 -32.43 74.20
C ASN A 8 -3.29 -31.88 73.70
N CYS A 9 -3.99 -32.57 72.80
CA CYS A 9 -5.34 -32.17 72.41
C CYS A 9 -6.43 -32.82 73.28
N ALA A 10 -7.24 -32.01 73.97
CA ALA A 10 -8.37 -32.47 74.79
C ALA A 10 -9.69 -32.59 74.01
N HIS A 11 -9.70 -32.25 72.72
CA HIS A 11 -10.91 -32.27 71.89
C HIS A 11 -11.22 -33.67 71.35
N SER A 12 -12.51 -33.99 71.27
CA SER A 12 -12.98 -35.25 70.71
C SER A 12 -12.71 -35.30 69.20
N PRO A 13 -12.21 -36.44 68.67
CA PRO A 13 -11.96 -36.59 67.25
C PRO A 13 -13.29 -36.64 66.47
N ILE A 14 -13.31 -36.02 65.29
CA ILE A 14 -14.52 -35.89 64.46
C ILE A 14 -14.38 -36.66 63.15
N ALA A 15 -13.18 -36.73 62.58
CA ALA A 15 -12.93 -37.47 61.34
C ALA A 15 -11.48 -37.97 61.25
N VAL A 16 -11.24 -38.86 60.30
CA VAL A 16 -9.90 -39.38 59.98
C VAL A 16 -9.25 -38.45 58.96
N CYS A 17 -8.03 -38.01 59.22
CA CYS A 17 -7.24 -37.24 58.26
C CYS A 17 -6.71 -38.17 57.17
N LEU A 18 -6.95 -37.86 55.90
CA LEU A 18 -6.51 -38.68 54.77
C LEU A 18 -4.99 -38.67 54.54
N HIS A 19 -4.29 -37.64 55.03
CA HIS A 19 -2.82 -37.51 54.95
C HIS A 19 -2.09 -38.51 55.85
N CYS A 20 -2.47 -38.57 57.13
CA CYS A 20 -1.77 -39.38 58.15
C CYS A 20 -2.59 -40.55 58.71
N GLN A 21 -3.83 -40.73 58.24
CA GLN A 21 -4.81 -41.71 58.70
C GLN A 21 -5.14 -41.65 60.20
N GLY A 22 -4.86 -40.53 60.85
CA GLY A 22 -5.15 -40.31 62.27
C GLY A 22 -6.54 -39.73 62.53
N TYR A 23 -7.15 -40.08 63.67
CA TYR A 23 -8.43 -39.52 64.13
C TYR A 23 -8.19 -38.16 64.81
N LEU A 24 -8.62 -37.09 64.16
CA LEU A 24 -8.34 -35.71 64.57
C LEU A 24 -9.62 -34.92 64.88
N CYS A 25 -9.51 -33.92 65.76
CA CYS A 25 -10.54 -32.90 65.93
C CYS A 25 -10.50 -31.89 64.77
N VAL A 26 -11.57 -31.10 64.59
CA VAL A 26 -11.73 -30.18 63.44
C VAL A 26 -10.56 -29.19 63.30
N GLU A 27 -10.03 -28.66 64.41
CA GLU A 27 -8.93 -27.69 64.39
C GLU A 27 -7.62 -28.28 63.83
N HIS A 28 -7.24 -29.48 64.29
CA HIS A 28 -6.04 -30.16 63.79
C HIS A 28 -6.23 -30.72 62.37
N LEU A 29 -7.46 -31.05 61.98
CA LEU A 29 -7.79 -31.45 60.62
C LEU A 29 -7.63 -30.29 59.64
N LEU A 30 -7.99 -29.07 60.05
CA LEU A 30 -7.75 -27.85 59.28
C LEU A 30 -6.26 -27.54 59.16
N GLN A 31 -5.48 -27.66 60.24
CA GLN A 31 -4.02 -27.46 60.20
C GLN A 31 -3.32 -28.44 59.25
N HIS A 32 -3.65 -29.73 59.32
CA HIS A 32 -3.08 -30.73 58.40
C HIS A 32 -3.52 -30.48 56.94
N ASN A 33 -4.73 -29.94 56.72
CA ASN A 33 -5.18 -29.58 55.39
C ASN A 33 -4.44 -28.33 54.85
N GLU A 34 -4.10 -27.37 55.72
CA GLU A 34 -3.24 -26.23 55.35
C GLU A 34 -1.81 -26.67 55.00
N GLU A 35 -1.26 -27.66 55.71
CA GLU A 35 0.05 -28.25 55.38
C GLU A 35 0.01 -28.95 54.00
N LEU A 36 -1.03 -29.74 53.72
CA LEU A 36 -1.23 -30.37 52.41
C LEU A 36 -1.38 -29.35 51.29
N ILE A 37 -2.10 -28.24 51.54
CA ILE A 37 -2.25 -27.15 50.57
C ILE A 37 -0.89 -26.47 50.33
N CYS A 38 -0.07 -26.27 51.36
CA CYS A 38 1.29 -25.75 51.21
C CYS A 38 2.16 -26.66 50.34
N GLU A 39 2.11 -27.97 50.57
CA GLU A 39 2.87 -28.95 49.76
C GLU A 39 2.39 -28.98 48.30
N ALA A 40 1.08 -28.92 48.07
CA ALA A 40 0.51 -28.82 46.73
C ALA A 40 0.95 -27.53 46.00
N ASN A 41 1.03 -26.40 46.71
CA ASN A 41 1.51 -25.15 46.14
C ASN A 41 2.99 -25.21 45.73
N MET A 42 3.83 -25.91 46.49
CA MET A 42 5.24 -26.12 46.10
C MET A 42 5.36 -26.90 44.78
N TYR A 43 4.51 -27.91 44.57
CA TYR A 43 4.46 -28.62 43.30
C TYR A 43 3.95 -27.74 42.16
N CYS A 44 2.97 -26.85 42.40
CA CYS A 44 2.54 -25.89 41.40
C CYS A 44 3.68 -24.97 40.94
N ASP A 45 4.55 -24.54 41.85
CA ASP A 45 5.72 -23.73 41.50
C ASP A 45 6.75 -24.52 40.68
N GLU A 46 7.00 -25.80 41.00
CA GLU A 46 7.85 -26.68 40.19
C GLU A 46 7.24 -26.92 38.79
N PHE A 47 5.94 -27.14 38.70
CA PHE A 47 5.24 -27.29 37.42
C PHE A 47 5.33 -26.03 36.58
N ASN A 48 5.15 -24.85 37.19
CA ASN A 48 5.28 -23.58 36.50
C ASN A 48 6.71 -23.38 35.98
N LYS A 49 7.72 -23.74 36.78
CA LYS A 49 9.13 -23.66 36.38
C LYS A 49 9.46 -24.59 35.22
N ILE A 50 8.98 -25.84 35.25
CA ILE A 50 9.15 -26.79 34.15
C ILE A 50 8.40 -26.31 32.89
N THR A 51 7.21 -25.73 33.06
CA THR A 51 6.44 -25.17 31.95
C THR A 51 7.19 -24.01 31.30
N GLU A 52 7.79 -23.12 32.09
CA GLU A 52 8.63 -22.03 31.61
C GLU A 52 9.90 -22.55 30.92
N GLU A 53 10.53 -23.61 31.45
CA GLU A 53 11.69 -24.25 30.79
C GLU A 53 11.31 -24.85 29.43
N ILE A 54 10.13 -25.49 29.31
CA ILE A 54 9.63 -26.05 28.05
C ILE A 54 9.27 -24.94 27.05
N GLU A 55 8.61 -23.87 27.50
CA GLU A 55 8.26 -22.72 26.66
C GLU A 55 9.50 -22.00 26.12
N ASN A 56 10.60 -22.00 26.89
CA ASN A 56 11.85 -21.36 26.51
C ASN A 56 12.79 -22.24 25.66
N MET A 57 12.49 -23.53 25.47
CA MET A 57 13.24 -24.37 24.54
C MET A 57 12.96 -23.97 23.09
N SER A 58 13.85 -23.17 22.49
CA SER A 58 13.72 -22.74 21.11
C SER A 58 14.98 -23.08 20.31
N TYR A 59 14.81 -23.80 19.19
CA TYR A 59 15.87 -24.08 18.21
C TYR A 59 16.22 -22.85 17.35
N ASN A 60 15.70 -21.66 17.69
CA ASN A 60 15.80 -20.47 16.86
C ASN A 60 17.24 -20.04 16.57
N GLU A 61 18.19 -20.28 17.48
CA GLU A 61 19.60 -19.95 17.23
C GLU A 61 20.24 -20.82 16.14
N GLN A 62 19.93 -22.12 16.10
CA GLN A 62 20.45 -23.04 15.08
C GLN A 62 19.83 -22.77 13.71
N PHE A 63 18.51 -22.49 13.67
CA PHE A 63 17.84 -22.07 12.43
C PHE A 63 18.36 -20.73 11.93
N ARG A 64 18.61 -19.79 12.84
CA ARG A 64 19.18 -18.48 12.49
C ARG A 64 20.59 -18.60 11.91
N SER A 65 21.44 -19.47 12.46
CA SER A 65 22.76 -19.75 11.89
C SER A 65 22.67 -20.33 10.48
N ALA A 66 21.75 -21.28 10.24
CA ALA A 66 21.53 -21.85 8.90
C ALA A 66 20.94 -20.82 7.91
N GLU A 67 20.09 -19.91 8.38
CA GLU A 67 19.59 -18.78 7.58
C GLU A 67 20.72 -17.81 7.20
N GLU A 68 21.61 -17.50 8.14
CA GLU A 68 22.77 -16.64 7.90
C GLU A 68 23.71 -17.27 6.85
N ASP A 69 24.04 -18.57 6.98
CA ASP A 69 24.85 -19.30 6.00
C ASP A 69 24.23 -19.33 4.59
N LEU A 70 22.90 -19.51 4.50
CA LEU A 70 22.18 -19.51 3.23
C LEU A 70 22.16 -18.11 2.59
N ASN A 71 21.99 -17.06 3.40
CA ASN A 71 22.03 -15.69 2.93
C ASN A 71 23.42 -15.31 2.41
N ASP A 72 24.48 -15.74 3.09
CA ASP A 72 25.86 -15.53 2.62
C ASP A 72 26.12 -16.25 1.30
N TRP A 73 25.63 -17.48 1.15
CA TRP A 73 25.71 -18.20 -0.13
C TRP A 73 24.99 -17.45 -1.26
N ILE A 74 23.77 -16.94 -1.03
CA ILE A 74 23.02 -16.16 -2.03
C ILE A 74 23.81 -14.91 -2.43
N ASN A 75 24.34 -14.18 -1.44
CA ASN A 75 25.11 -12.96 -1.68
C ASN A 75 26.34 -13.23 -2.55
N ASP A 76 27.04 -14.35 -2.33
CA ASP A 76 28.20 -14.72 -3.12
C ASP A 76 27.83 -15.16 -4.54
N GLN A 77 26.71 -15.86 -4.74
CA GLN A 77 26.19 -16.16 -6.07
C GLN A 77 25.81 -14.89 -6.84
N MET A 78 25.18 -13.91 -6.18
CA MET A 78 24.84 -12.63 -6.80
C MET A 78 26.09 -11.86 -7.22
N LYS A 79 27.14 -11.80 -6.39
CA LYS A 79 28.42 -11.18 -6.75
C LYS A 79 29.07 -11.84 -7.98
N GLN A 80 29.02 -13.17 -8.06
CA GLN A 80 29.54 -13.90 -9.22
C GLN A 80 28.75 -13.57 -10.49
N LEU A 81 27.42 -13.51 -10.38
CA LEU A 81 26.54 -13.14 -11.50
C LEU A 81 26.81 -11.71 -11.98
N ASP A 82 26.93 -10.76 -11.03
CA ASP A 82 27.23 -9.36 -11.34
C ASP A 82 28.59 -9.22 -12.02
N LYS A 83 29.60 -9.97 -11.58
CA LYS A 83 30.92 -9.98 -12.22
C LYS A 83 30.84 -10.47 -13.66
N ILE A 84 30.15 -11.58 -13.92
CA ILE A 84 29.96 -12.13 -15.27
C ILE A 84 29.18 -11.13 -16.14
N TYR A 85 28.15 -10.48 -15.58
CA TYR A 85 27.37 -9.47 -16.28
C TYR A 85 28.24 -8.28 -16.70
N GLU A 86 29.04 -7.73 -15.79
CA GLU A 86 29.93 -6.61 -16.09
C GLU A 86 31.02 -6.98 -17.12
N GLU A 87 31.59 -8.18 -17.03
CA GLU A 87 32.54 -8.70 -18.03
C GLU A 87 31.90 -8.77 -19.42
N LYS A 88 30.67 -9.30 -19.52
CA LYS A 88 29.95 -9.39 -20.80
C LYS A 88 29.49 -8.04 -21.33
N LEU A 89 29.12 -7.12 -20.45
CA LEU A 89 28.80 -5.74 -20.81
C LEU A 89 30.04 -5.03 -21.37
N PHE A 90 31.22 -5.30 -20.80
CA PHE A 90 32.49 -4.78 -21.30
C PHE A 90 32.84 -5.34 -22.69
N GLU A 91 32.73 -6.65 -22.90
CA GLU A 91 32.93 -7.28 -24.22
C GLU A 91 31.99 -6.67 -25.28
N LEU A 92 30.71 -6.46 -24.92
CA LEU A 92 29.71 -5.85 -25.79
C LEU A 92 30.10 -4.41 -26.18
N LYS A 93 30.52 -3.60 -25.20
CA LYS A 93 31.00 -2.22 -25.45
C LYS A 93 32.23 -2.20 -26.36
N GLN A 94 33.17 -3.13 -26.17
CA GLN A 94 34.36 -3.23 -27.01
C GLN A 94 33.99 -3.61 -28.45
N ALA A 95 33.06 -4.55 -28.64
CA ALA A 95 32.54 -4.92 -29.95
C ALA A 95 31.84 -3.74 -30.64
N HIS A 96 31.00 -2.99 -29.91
CA HIS A 96 30.35 -1.78 -30.42
C HIS A 96 31.38 -0.75 -30.91
N SER A 97 32.42 -0.48 -30.12
CA SER A 97 33.49 0.46 -30.48
C SER A 97 34.20 0.07 -31.78
N LYS A 98 34.53 -1.23 -31.95
CA LYS A 98 35.15 -1.75 -33.18
C LYS A 98 34.24 -1.58 -34.41
N VAL A 99 32.94 -1.78 -34.25
CA VAL A 99 31.95 -1.59 -35.33
C VAL A 99 31.81 -0.10 -35.68
N ASP A 100 31.74 0.77 -34.67
CA ASP A 100 31.67 2.23 -34.85
C ASP A 100 32.89 2.78 -35.57
N GLU A 101 34.09 2.28 -35.26
CA GLU A 101 35.32 2.69 -35.93
C GLU A 101 35.30 2.29 -37.41
N LYS A 102 34.88 1.05 -37.72
CA LYS A 102 34.68 0.60 -39.11
C LYS A 102 33.65 1.44 -39.84
N LEU A 103 32.54 1.80 -39.18
CA LEU A 103 31.50 2.66 -39.75
C LEU A 103 32.03 4.07 -40.05
N LYS A 104 32.83 4.66 -39.14
CA LYS A 104 33.46 5.97 -39.35
C LYS A 104 34.41 5.94 -40.55
N LYS A 105 35.30 4.93 -40.63
CA LYS A 105 36.22 4.74 -41.76
C LYS A 105 35.47 4.60 -43.09
N PHE A 106 34.41 3.79 -43.12
CA PHE A 106 33.55 3.64 -44.30
C PHE A 106 32.92 4.97 -44.72
N LYS A 107 32.31 5.70 -43.78
CA LYS A 107 31.73 7.03 -44.06
C LYS A 107 32.75 8.01 -44.64
N GLN A 108 33.97 8.06 -44.08
CA GLN A 108 35.05 8.93 -44.57
C GLN A 108 35.45 8.59 -46.02
N ILE A 109 35.62 7.30 -46.33
CA ILE A 109 35.96 6.85 -47.70
C ILE A 109 34.84 7.22 -48.68
N GLN A 110 33.57 7.01 -48.32
CA GLN A 110 32.47 7.34 -49.22
C GLN A 110 32.28 8.86 -49.39
N GLN A 111 32.52 9.66 -48.34
CA GLN A 111 32.49 11.12 -48.42
C GLN A 111 33.62 11.68 -49.30
N SER A 112 34.83 11.11 -49.24
CA SER A 112 35.94 11.55 -50.09
C SER A 112 35.69 11.24 -51.57
N LYS A 113 35.15 10.05 -51.88
CA LYS A 113 34.70 9.68 -53.24
C LYS A 113 33.58 10.61 -53.75
N LEU A 114 32.59 10.92 -52.91
CA LEU A 114 31.51 11.85 -53.30
C LEU A 114 32.05 13.26 -53.58
N THR A 115 33.02 13.71 -52.78
CA THR A 115 33.65 15.03 -52.93
C THR A 115 34.47 15.12 -54.22
N SER A 116 35.19 14.05 -54.59
CA SER A 116 35.95 14.01 -55.84
C SER A 116 35.03 14.02 -57.07
N ILE A 117 33.91 13.30 -57.03
CA ILE A 117 32.89 13.32 -58.09
C ILE A 117 32.25 14.72 -58.20
N LYS A 118 31.86 15.33 -57.08
CA LYS A 118 31.32 16.71 -57.06
C LYS A 118 32.29 17.72 -57.65
N ARG A 119 33.58 17.63 -57.32
CA ARG A 119 34.61 18.51 -57.87
C ARG A 119 34.76 18.34 -59.38
N ARG A 120 34.75 17.11 -59.89
CA ARG A 120 34.81 16.85 -61.33
C ARG A 120 33.56 17.37 -62.05
N LEU A 121 32.36 17.19 -61.49
CA LEU A 121 31.11 17.76 -62.01
C LEU A 121 31.18 19.29 -62.08
N PHE A 122 31.62 19.93 -61.00
CA PHE A 122 31.74 21.40 -60.94
C PHE A 122 32.72 21.93 -62.00
N ASN A 123 33.89 21.29 -62.12
CA ASN A 123 34.89 21.68 -63.13
C ASN A 123 34.37 21.49 -64.57
N SER A 124 33.58 20.43 -64.83
CA SER A 124 32.99 20.16 -66.15
C SER A 124 31.82 21.08 -66.49
N GLN A 125 31.09 21.57 -65.48
CA GLN A 125 30.09 22.64 -65.67
C GLN A 125 30.76 23.98 -65.98
N LEU A 126 31.90 24.27 -65.34
CA LEU A 126 32.64 25.52 -65.54
C LEU A 126 33.22 25.65 -66.96
N SER A 127 33.65 24.53 -67.56
CA SER A 127 34.21 24.48 -68.92
C SER A 127 33.15 24.50 -70.04
N LYS A 128 31.86 24.45 -69.72
CA LYS A 128 30.72 24.36 -70.67
C LYS A 128 30.81 23.22 -71.70
N GLN A 129 31.67 22.23 -71.48
CA GLN A 129 31.80 21.02 -72.30
C GLN A 129 31.70 19.81 -71.39
N ILE A 130 30.58 19.08 -71.45
CA ILE A 130 30.44 17.78 -70.81
C ILE A 130 30.43 16.74 -71.93
N GLY A 131 31.53 16.01 -72.08
CA GLY A 131 31.59 14.85 -72.97
C GLY A 131 30.68 13.73 -72.45
N VAL A 132 29.92 13.08 -73.34
CA VAL A 132 29.00 11.98 -73.00
C VAL A 132 29.72 10.84 -72.25
N GLU A 133 30.97 10.57 -72.62
CA GLU A 133 31.80 9.54 -72.00
C GLU A 133 32.17 9.87 -70.53
N GLN A 134 32.51 11.13 -70.24
CA GLN A 134 32.81 11.59 -68.88
C GLN A 134 31.56 11.56 -67.99
N LEU A 135 30.39 11.90 -68.54
CA LEU A 135 29.12 11.83 -67.83
C LEU A 135 28.74 10.39 -67.49
N ASN A 136 28.96 9.45 -68.42
CA ASN A 136 28.70 8.03 -68.19
C ASN A 136 29.64 7.46 -67.11
N GLN A 137 30.94 7.80 -67.15
CA GLN A 137 31.88 7.41 -66.09
C GLN A 137 31.45 7.93 -64.70
N MET A 138 30.91 9.15 -64.63
CA MET A 138 30.38 9.71 -63.38
C MET A 138 29.11 9.00 -62.90
N LYS A 139 28.18 8.68 -63.81
CA LYS A 139 26.96 7.92 -63.48
C LYS A 139 27.30 6.55 -62.91
N THR A 140 28.19 5.80 -63.57
CA THR A 140 28.64 4.50 -63.09
C THR A 140 29.31 4.60 -61.72
N ALA A 141 30.13 5.63 -61.48
CA ALA A 141 30.75 5.84 -60.18
C ALA A 141 29.73 6.15 -59.07
N VAL A 142 28.65 6.89 -59.37
CA VAL A 142 27.56 7.18 -58.42
C VAL A 142 26.71 5.94 -58.13
N GLU A 143 26.43 5.13 -59.15
CA GLU A 143 25.72 3.85 -58.98
C GLU A 143 26.51 2.89 -58.11
N GLN A 144 27.82 2.77 -58.33
CA GLN A 144 28.69 1.93 -57.51
C GLN A 144 28.78 2.40 -56.06
N LEU A 145 28.78 3.73 -55.82
CA LEU A 145 28.66 4.29 -54.47
C LEU A 145 27.32 3.94 -53.80
N ARG A 146 26.23 3.93 -54.58
CA ARG A 146 24.89 3.60 -54.07
C ARG A 146 24.82 2.12 -53.69
N GLU A 147 25.41 1.24 -54.50
CA GLU A 147 25.52 -0.19 -54.22
C GLU A 147 26.38 -0.47 -52.99
N ASP A 148 27.56 0.15 -52.88
CA ASP A 148 28.43 0.05 -51.70
C ASP A 148 27.68 0.39 -50.39
N VAL A 149 26.90 1.48 -50.41
CA VAL A 149 26.10 1.93 -49.27
C VAL A 149 24.93 0.98 -48.99
N HIS A 150 24.30 0.42 -50.03
CA HIS A 150 23.22 -0.54 -49.87
C HIS A 150 23.74 -1.86 -49.28
N HIS A 151 24.85 -2.39 -49.80
CA HIS A 151 25.48 -3.62 -49.33
C HIS A 151 25.94 -3.51 -47.87
N PHE A 152 26.47 -2.35 -47.47
CA PHE A 152 26.83 -2.09 -46.07
C PHE A 152 25.61 -2.02 -45.15
N LYS A 153 24.46 -1.49 -45.63
CA LYS A 153 23.21 -1.46 -44.86
C LYS A 153 22.58 -2.84 -44.69
N THR A 154 22.59 -3.69 -45.72
CA THR A 154 21.99 -5.02 -45.68
C THR A 154 22.81 -6.01 -44.85
N ASN A 155 24.14 -5.85 -44.80
CA ASN A 155 25.03 -6.69 -43.98
C ASN A 155 25.17 -6.19 -42.54
N GLN A 156 24.17 -5.49 -41.99
CA GLN A 156 24.19 -5.06 -40.60
C GLN A 156 24.37 -6.27 -39.66
N CYS A 157 25.37 -6.15 -38.77
CA CYS A 157 25.71 -7.15 -37.78
C CYS A 157 24.51 -7.38 -36.84
N SER A 158 23.86 -8.55 -36.92
CA SER A 158 22.82 -8.91 -35.96
C SER A 158 23.47 -9.46 -34.70
N ILE A 159 23.57 -8.64 -33.65
CA ILE A 159 23.96 -9.13 -32.32
C ILE A 159 22.72 -9.76 -31.70
N LYS A 160 22.68 -11.09 -31.65
CA LYS A 160 21.66 -11.85 -30.92
C LYS A 160 22.33 -12.50 -29.71
N LEU A 161 21.69 -12.40 -28.55
CA LEU A 161 22.03 -13.24 -27.40
C LEU A 161 21.65 -14.67 -27.80
N VAL A 162 22.65 -15.50 -28.05
CA VAL A 162 22.44 -16.95 -28.21
C VAL A 162 22.30 -17.50 -26.79
N ASN A 163 21.09 -17.93 -26.43
CA ASN A 163 20.89 -18.69 -25.20
C ASN A 163 21.60 -20.02 -25.37
N ASN A 164 22.83 -20.14 -24.87
CA ASN A 164 23.40 -21.45 -24.59
C ASN A 164 22.74 -21.93 -23.30
N ASP A 165 21.84 -22.91 -23.42
CA ASP A 165 21.06 -23.54 -22.34
C ASP A 165 21.92 -24.34 -21.33
N GLN A 166 23.13 -23.88 -21.00
CA GLN A 166 24.01 -24.53 -20.03
C GLN A 166 24.78 -23.51 -19.18
N MET A 167 24.05 -22.67 -18.45
CA MET A 167 24.57 -22.20 -17.15
C MET A 167 24.34 -23.36 -16.17
N ASN A 168 25.34 -24.24 -16.10
CA ASN A 168 25.33 -25.44 -15.26
C ASN A 168 25.41 -24.98 -13.79
N TYR A 169 24.26 -24.82 -13.12
CA TYR A 169 24.19 -24.49 -11.69
C TYR A 169 24.63 -25.70 -10.83
N SER A 170 25.92 -26.02 -10.87
CA SER A 170 26.54 -27.12 -10.13
C SER A 170 26.99 -26.66 -8.74
N TYR A 171 26.11 -26.10 -7.92
CA TYR A 171 26.31 -26.07 -6.46
C TYR A 171 24.98 -25.72 -5.78
N LYS A 172 24.19 -26.74 -5.44
CA LYS A 172 23.01 -26.55 -4.60
C LYS A 172 23.39 -26.96 -3.17
N PRO A 173 23.29 -26.07 -2.16
CA PRO A 173 23.54 -26.48 -0.79
C PRO A 173 22.51 -27.56 -0.39
N ASN A 174 22.99 -28.67 0.16
CA ASN A 174 22.13 -29.75 0.66
C ASN A 174 21.88 -29.50 2.16
N ILE A 175 20.61 -29.41 2.55
CA ILE A 175 20.23 -29.19 3.96
C ILE A 175 19.96 -30.57 4.56
N ASP A 176 20.89 -31.08 5.38
CA ASP A 176 20.74 -32.35 6.09
C ASP A 176 20.30 -32.09 7.54
N ILE A 177 19.12 -32.57 7.93
CA ILE A 177 18.56 -32.41 9.28
C ILE A 177 18.72 -33.74 10.01
N GLN A 178 19.78 -33.88 10.82
CA GLN A 178 19.99 -35.06 11.64
C GLN A 178 19.50 -34.81 13.08
N LEU A 179 18.29 -35.28 13.38
CA LEU A 179 17.82 -35.40 14.76
C LEU A 179 18.60 -36.54 15.43
N LYS A 180 19.32 -36.25 16.52
CA LYS A 180 19.96 -37.29 17.35
C LYS A 180 18.86 -38.22 17.89
N LYS A 181 18.70 -39.39 17.28
CA LYS A 181 17.84 -40.48 17.77
C LYS A 181 18.34 -40.93 19.14
N ASN A 182 17.65 -40.52 20.19
CA ASN A 182 17.66 -41.17 21.50
C ASN A 182 16.25 -41.12 22.12
N ILE A 183 15.21 -41.33 21.31
CA ILE A 183 13.92 -41.82 21.80
C ILE A 183 13.42 -42.82 20.75
N THR A 184 13.56 -44.10 21.10
CA THR A 184 13.03 -45.25 20.38
C THR A 184 11.51 -45.30 20.46
N ASN A 185 10.90 -45.64 19.32
CA ASN A 185 9.57 -46.25 19.12
C ASN A 185 8.36 -45.36 19.46
N ASP A 186 7.39 -45.06 18.60
CA ASP A 186 7.00 -45.62 17.31
C ASP A 186 6.31 -44.54 16.46
N ASN A 187 6.50 -44.66 15.15
CA ASN A 187 5.64 -44.02 14.15
C ASN A 187 4.29 -44.75 14.14
N GLU A 188 3.28 -44.25 14.85
CA GLU A 188 1.90 -44.55 14.49
C GLU A 188 1.00 -43.31 14.65
N THR A 189 0.60 -42.77 13.50
CA THR A 189 -0.73 -42.23 13.24
C THR A 189 -1.15 -40.98 14.02
N ILE A 190 -0.83 -39.81 13.44
CA ILE A 190 -1.56 -38.55 13.66
C ILE A 190 -2.95 -38.69 13.04
N THR A 191 -3.82 -39.48 13.68
CA THR A 191 -5.29 -39.43 13.59
C THR A 191 -5.84 -40.15 14.82
N LYS A 192 -5.76 -39.51 16.00
CA LYS A 192 -6.60 -39.73 17.19
C LYS A 192 -5.90 -39.11 18.42
N THR A 193 -6.10 -37.82 18.68
CA THR A 193 -5.92 -37.25 20.03
C THR A 193 -6.57 -35.86 20.22
N ASP A 194 -7.55 -35.47 19.38
CA ASP A 194 -8.38 -34.29 19.69
C ASP A 194 -9.50 -34.58 20.72
N ASN A 195 -9.69 -35.85 21.10
CA ASN A 195 -10.73 -36.25 22.06
C ASN A 195 -10.26 -36.32 23.52
N ASP A 196 -8.95 -36.45 23.80
CA ASP A 196 -8.47 -36.59 25.19
C ASP A 196 -8.16 -35.24 25.84
N ILE A 197 -7.72 -34.24 25.05
CA ILE A 197 -7.51 -32.86 25.53
C ILE A 197 -8.87 -32.19 25.85
N ASN A 198 -9.92 -32.52 25.09
CA ASN A 198 -11.28 -32.05 25.37
C ASN A 198 -11.95 -32.76 26.55
N GLN A 199 -11.49 -33.94 26.99
CA GLN A 199 -11.99 -34.59 28.20
C GLN A 199 -11.41 -34.00 29.49
N ILE A 200 -10.16 -33.53 29.47
CA ILE A 200 -9.52 -32.90 30.63
C ILE A 200 -10.02 -31.46 30.84
N TYR A 201 -10.26 -30.72 29.75
CA TYR A 201 -10.81 -29.36 29.85
C TYR A 201 -12.30 -29.35 30.26
N ASN A 202 -13.09 -30.36 29.86
CA ASN A 202 -14.51 -30.46 30.23
C ASN A 202 -14.77 -31.10 31.60
N SER A 203 -13.80 -31.79 32.21
CA SER A 203 -13.92 -32.33 33.57
C SER A 203 -13.67 -31.26 34.65
N SER A 204 -12.86 -30.23 34.34
CA SER A 204 -12.66 -29.07 35.23
C SER A 204 -13.87 -28.11 35.27
N LYS A 205 -14.75 -28.16 34.25
CA LYS A 205 -15.97 -27.32 34.17
C LYS A 205 -17.24 -27.99 34.71
N LYS A 206 -17.19 -29.28 35.06
CA LYS A 206 -18.34 -30.07 35.53
C LYS A 206 -18.43 -30.24 37.04
N SER A 207 -17.46 -29.73 37.81
CA SER A 207 -17.38 -29.84 39.28
C SER A 207 -17.90 -28.61 40.06
N GLN A 208 -18.41 -27.56 39.39
CA GLN A 208 -19.05 -26.41 40.06
C GLN A 208 -20.59 -26.38 39.99
N LEU A 209 -21.23 -27.41 39.45
CA LEU A 209 -22.70 -27.52 39.44
C LEU A 209 -23.15 -28.94 39.78
N ARG A 210 -23.32 -29.23 41.08
CA ARG A 210 -24.46 -29.97 41.67
C ARG A 210 -24.24 -30.22 43.17
N ALA A 211 -24.97 -29.49 44.00
CA ALA A 211 -25.67 -30.03 45.17
C ALA A 211 -26.77 -29.03 45.57
N ASP A 212 -27.99 -29.53 45.58
CA ASP A 212 -29.26 -28.80 45.60
C ASP A 212 -29.65 -28.21 46.97
N ALA A 213 -30.38 -27.09 46.96
CA ALA A 213 -31.62 -26.94 47.74
C ALA A 213 -32.45 -25.72 47.27
N LYS A 214 -33.73 -25.95 46.99
CA LYS A 214 -34.83 -24.98 46.90
C LYS A 214 -35.90 -25.41 47.93
N PRO A 215 -36.94 -24.61 48.29
CA PRO A 215 -37.24 -23.21 47.95
C PRO A 215 -37.71 -22.34 49.17
N PHE A 216 -37.80 -21.01 49.03
CA PHE A 216 -38.96 -20.22 49.52
C PHE A 216 -39.02 -18.83 48.85
N GLU A 217 -40.25 -18.35 48.67
CA GLU A 217 -40.73 -17.19 47.90
C GLU A 217 -40.25 -15.81 48.41
N TYR A 218 -40.23 -14.78 47.55
CA TYR A 218 -41.11 -13.59 47.66
C TYR A 218 -40.84 -12.53 46.55
N ILE A 219 -41.87 -11.70 46.34
CA ILE A 219 -42.21 -10.70 45.30
C ILE A 219 -41.37 -9.40 45.37
N PRO A 220 -41.19 -8.65 44.25
CA PRO A 220 -40.27 -7.51 44.16
C PRO A 220 -40.86 -6.17 44.63
N LYS A 221 -40.00 -5.24 45.09
CA LYS A 221 -40.25 -3.79 45.06
C LYS A 221 -38.97 -2.97 44.86
N GLU A 222 -39.16 -1.91 44.08
CA GLU A 222 -38.31 -0.77 43.75
C GLU A 222 -37.68 -0.09 44.98
N GLN A 223 -36.52 0.58 44.81
CA GLN A 223 -36.38 2.04 44.97
C GLN A 223 -34.92 2.54 44.93
N ASN A 224 -34.73 3.61 44.14
CA ASN A 224 -33.86 4.78 44.31
C ASN A 224 -32.65 4.74 45.26
N TYR A 225 -31.51 5.16 44.72
CA TYR A 225 -30.55 5.98 45.46
C TYR A 225 -30.20 7.23 44.66
N ASP A 226 -30.88 8.31 45.00
CA ASP A 226 -30.39 9.68 44.87
C ASP A 226 -29.71 10.07 46.20
N SER A 227 -28.80 11.05 46.09
CA SER A 227 -28.21 11.85 47.16
C SER A 227 -27.06 11.24 47.98
N LEU A 228 -25.86 11.84 47.82
CA LEU A 228 -24.96 12.23 48.90
C LEU A 228 -23.90 13.21 48.37
N SER A 229 -24.31 14.47 48.26
CA SER A 229 -23.41 15.63 48.28
C SER A 229 -23.07 15.95 49.74
N SER A 230 -21.77 16.13 50.06
CA SER A 230 -21.22 17.21 50.90
C SER A 230 -19.95 16.81 51.65
N ILE A 231 -18.75 17.12 51.14
CA ILE A 231 -17.59 17.49 51.99
C ILE A 231 -16.79 18.60 51.30
N ARG A 232 -16.54 19.66 52.07
CA ARG A 232 -15.86 20.92 51.78
C ARG A 232 -14.38 20.74 51.41
N GLN A 233 -13.89 21.52 50.45
CA GLN A 233 -12.48 21.94 50.39
C GLN A 233 -12.38 23.46 50.48
N LYS A 234 -11.51 23.91 51.39
CA LYS A 234 -11.18 25.30 51.71
C LYS A 234 -10.11 25.83 50.76
N ASP A 235 -10.11 27.16 50.63
CA ASP A 235 -9.24 28.02 49.85
C ASP A 235 -7.72 27.80 50.02
N PHE A 236 -6.98 27.83 48.90
CA PHE A 236 -5.62 28.38 48.80
C PHE A 236 -5.39 28.93 47.37
N PRO A 237 -4.85 30.16 47.20
CA PRO A 237 -4.68 30.81 45.91
C PRO A 237 -3.30 30.54 45.31
N GLY A 238 -3.22 30.28 44.01
CA GLY A 238 -1.92 30.14 43.33
C GLY A 238 -2.05 29.79 41.85
N ARG A 239 -1.98 30.82 41.00
CA ARG A 239 -1.87 30.74 39.53
C ARG A 239 -0.86 29.68 39.09
N LEU A 240 -1.25 28.81 38.16
CA LEU A 240 -0.40 28.24 37.10
C LEU A 240 -1.31 27.63 36.02
N PHE A 241 -1.41 28.35 34.89
CA PHE A 241 -1.79 27.95 33.53
C PHE A 241 -2.91 26.92 33.30
N ASP A 242 -3.99 27.40 32.67
CA ASP A 242 -5.16 26.65 32.19
C ASP A 242 -4.81 25.55 31.16
N GLU A 243 -4.56 24.33 31.64
CA GLU A 243 -4.60 23.10 30.81
C GLU A 243 -6.05 22.62 30.57
N TYR A 244 -7.02 23.09 31.34
CA TYR A 244 -8.41 22.63 31.26
C TYR A 244 -9.23 23.29 30.14
N ALA A 245 -8.91 24.52 29.74
CA ALA A 245 -9.59 25.18 28.62
C ALA A 245 -9.27 24.53 27.26
N LEU A 246 -8.09 23.91 27.13
CA LEU A 246 -7.67 23.18 25.94
C LEU A 246 -8.34 21.80 25.86
N VAL A 247 -8.49 21.11 27.01
CA VAL A 247 -9.23 19.84 27.10
C VAL A 247 -10.72 20.04 26.85
N GLU A 248 -11.30 21.14 27.30
CA GLU A 248 -12.72 21.47 27.04
C GLU A 248 -12.95 21.91 25.59
N SER A 249 -11.97 22.59 24.97
CA SER A 249 -11.98 22.89 23.52
C SER A 249 -11.80 21.63 22.66
N ILE A 250 -11.00 20.66 23.11
CA ILE A 250 -10.80 19.36 22.45
C ILE A 250 -12.03 18.45 22.64
N ASN A 251 -12.67 18.48 23.81
CA ASN A 251 -13.91 17.74 24.07
C ASN A 251 -15.12 18.34 23.34
N ASN A 252 -15.15 19.66 23.12
CA ASN A 252 -16.14 20.32 22.25
C ASN A 252 -15.83 20.16 20.75
N MET A 253 -14.64 19.66 20.39
CA MET A 253 -14.36 19.06 19.08
C MET A 253 -14.76 17.57 19.01
N SER A 254 -15.73 17.15 19.82
CA SER A 254 -16.45 15.89 19.64
C SER A 254 -17.03 15.84 18.22
N CYS A 255 -16.27 15.16 17.35
CA CYS A 255 -16.71 14.39 16.21
C CYS A 255 -18.22 14.13 16.30
N SER A 256 -19.00 14.68 15.37
CA SER A 256 -20.41 14.31 15.19
C SER A 256 -20.46 12.79 15.29
N LYS A 257 -21.19 12.22 16.25
CA LYS A 257 -21.31 10.77 16.41
C LYS A 257 -21.66 10.17 15.05
N VAL A 258 -20.66 9.61 14.36
CA VAL A 258 -20.85 8.99 13.06
C VAL A 258 -21.74 7.79 13.33
N SER A 259 -22.97 7.85 12.86
CA SER A 259 -23.94 6.78 13.10
C SER A 259 -23.52 5.55 12.29
N LEU A 260 -23.69 4.36 12.86
CA LEU A 260 -23.44 3.11 12.15
C LEU A 260 -24.23 3.06 10.82
N ASP A 261 -25.44 3.62 10.81
CA ASP A 261 -26.29 3.74 9.63
C ASP A 261 -25.70 4.63 8.53
N GLU A 262 -24.96 5.68 8.87
CA GLU A 262 -24.23 6.50 7.87
C GLU A 262 -23.08 5.71 7.24
N VAL A 263 -22.34 4.93 8.04
CA VAL A 263 -21.26 4.07 7.54
C VAL A 263 -21.82 2.99 6.61
N ILE A 264 -22.92 2.34 7.00
CA ILE A 264 -23.60 1.34 6.17
C ILE A 264 -24.13 1.96 4.86
N ARG A 265 -24.77 3.13 4.94
CA ARG A 265 -25.25 3.85 3.74
C ARG A 265 -24.11 4.29 2.82
N PHE A 266 -22.94 4.62 3.36
CA PHE A 266 -21.79 5.00 2.56
C PHE A 266 -21.14 3.78 1.88
N THR A 267 -20.91 2.71 2.64
CA THR A 267 -20.23 1.48 2.15
C THR A 267 -21.11 0.65 1.22
N SER A 268 -22.43 0.74 1.32
CA SER A 268 -23.35 0.14 0.33
C SER A 268 -23.20 0.75 -1.06
N ARG A 269 -22.86 2.05 -1.16
CA ARG A 269 -22.62 2.74 -2.43
C ARG A 269 -21.29 2.32 -3.04
N THR A 270 -21.31 1.94 -4.31
CA THR A 270 -20.08 1.60 -5.08
C THR A 270 -19.09 2.76 -5.11
N ALA A 271 -19.58 4.01 -5.19
CA ALA A 271 -18.74 5.20 -5.12
C ALA A 271 -18.01 5.36 -3.77
N GLY A 272 -18.66 4.98 -2.67
CA GLY A 272 -18.05 5.03 -1.34
C GLY A 272 -16.93 4.01 -1.19
N ARG A 273 -17.20 2.76 -1.62
CA ARG A 273 -16.18 1.69 -1.67
C ARG A 273 -14.99 2.05 -2.56
N ASP A 274 -15.23 2.65 -3.74
CA ASP A 274 -14.14 3.11 -4.62
C ASP A 274 -13.20 4.11 -3.94
N LYS A 275 -13.73 5.05 -3.15
CA LYS A 275 -12.90 6.00 -2.38
C LYS A 275 -12.08 5.31 -1.31
N ILE A 276 -12.66 4.38 -0.56
CA ILE A 276 -11.96 3.62 0.49
C ILE A 276 -10.80 2.83 -0.13
N TYR A 277 -11.06 2.06 -1.20
CA TYR A 277 -9.99 1.33 -1.88
C TYR A 277 -8.94 2.26 -2.50
N ARG A 278 -9.32 3.46 -2.95
CA ARG A 278 -8.37 4.45 -3.45
C ARG A 278 -7.42 4.92 -2.34
N ILE A 279 -7.95 5.18 -1.14
CA ILE A 279 -7.14 5.53 0.04
C ILE A 279 -6.17 4.40 0.35
N ILE A 280 -6.65 3.16 0.47
CA ILE A 280 -5.81 1.99 0.77
C ILE A 280 -4.72 1.82 -0.29
N GLN A 281 -5.06 1.93 -1.58
CA GLN A 281 -4.11 1.80 -2.68
C GLN A 281 -2.95 2.82 -2.56
N TYR A 282 -3.27 4.11 -2.48
CA TYR A 282 -2.24 5.15 -2.49
C TYR A 282 -1.47 5.23 -1.17
N ALA A 283 -2.12 4.90 -0.04
CA ALA A 283 -1.45 4.75 1.25
C ALA A 283 -0.46 3.59 1.21
N SER A 284 -0.85 2.45 0.64
CA SER A 284 0.04 1.29 0.46
C SER A 284 1.26 1.64 -0.39
N ARG A 285 1.06 2.39 -1.49
CA ARG A 285 2.16 2.89 -2.34
C ARG A 285 3.13 3.80 -1.56
N PHE A 286 2.61 4.67 -0.71
CA PHE A 286 3.44 5.54 0.14
C PHE A 286 4.22 4.75 1.18
N ILE A 287 3.57 3.81 1.88
CA ILE A 287 4.19 2.98 2.91
C ILE A 287 5.27 2.09 2.29
N ALA A 288 5.00 1.44 1.15
CA ALA A 288 5.99 0.65 0.42
C ALA A 288 7.24 1.48 0.07
N TRP A 289 7.05 2.70 -0.45
CA TRP A 289 8.17 3.61 -0.73
C TRP A 289 8.93 4.02 0.53
N TYR A 290 8.23 4.31 1.62
CA TYR A 290 8.83 4.69 2.90
C TYR A 290 9.70 3.55 3.47
N CYS A 291 9.19 2.31 3.43
CA CYS A 291 9.90 1.11 3.83
C CYS A 291 11.17 0.89 2.99
N ILE A 292 11.09 1.02 1.66
CA ILE A 292 12.26 0.92 0.77
C ILE A 292 13.33 1.94 1.14
N LYS A 293 12.93 3.18 1.44
CA LYS A 293 13.87 4.27 1.78
C LYS A 293 14.55 4.08 3.14
N LYS A 294 13.91 3.37 4.08
CA LYS A 294 14.40 3.14 5.44
C LYS A 294 15.19 1.84 5.63
N ARG A 295 15.61 1.15 4.56
CA ARG A 295 16.35 -0.14 4.56
C ARG A 295 17.49 -0.20 5.60
N ARG A 296 17.14 -0.60 6.83
CA ARG A 296 18.03 -0.89 7.97
C ARG A 296 17.48 -2.00 8.86
N VAL A 297 16.35 -2.62 8.53
CA VAL A 297 15.67 -3.60 9.37
C VAL A 297 15.36 -4.87 8.57
N VAL A 298 15.71 -6.02 9.15
CA VAL A 298 15.36 -7.38 8.69
C VAL A 298 13.82 -7.52 8.74
N ASN A 299 13.20 -8.28 7.84
CA ASN A 299 11.73 -8.43 7.63
C ASN A 299 10.98 -7.30 6.89
N VAL A 300 11.66 -6.24 6.42
CA VAL A 300 10.99 -5.16 5.67
C VAL A 300 10.61 -5.57 4.23
N GLU A 301 11.28 -6.57 3.65
CA GLU A 301 11.02 -6.98 2.26
C GLU A 301 9.65 -7.63 2.07
N ARG A 302 9.28 -8.55 2.97
CA ARG A 302 7.92 -9.13 3.00
C ARG A 302 6.84 -8.07 3.16
N LEU A 303 7.11 -7.02 3.95
CA LEU A 303 6.19 -5.91 4.15
C LEU A 303 6.05 -5.05 2.88
N ILE A 304 7.16 -4.81 2.16
CA ILE A 304 7.15 -4.10 0.87
C ILE A 304 6.31 -4.87 -0.15
N GLU A 305 6.53 -6.17 -0.29
CA GLU A 305 5.76 -7.03 -1.20
C GLU A 305 4.27 -7.03 -0.85
N LEU A 306 3.93 -7.15 0.44
CA LEU A 306 2.55 -7.07 0.91
C LEU A 306 1.88 -5.77 0.44
N PHE A 307 2.51 -4.61 0.65
CA PHE A 307 1.92 -3.33 0.26
C PHE A 307 1.89 -3.09 -1.26
N GLN A 308 2.86 -3.61 -2.01
CA GLN A 308 2.82 -3.57 -3.48
C GLN A 308 1.70 -4.46 -4.03
N ASN A 309 1.53 -5.65 -3.49
CA ASN A 309 0.43 -6.54 -3.83
C ASN A 309 -0.91 -5.89 -3.48
N LEU A 310 -1.02 -5.30 -2.29
CA LEU A 310 -2.23 -4.59 -1.85
C LEU A 310 -2.55 -3.40 -2.78
N GLU A 311 -1.56 -2.59 -3.16
CA GLU A 311 -1.74 -1.53 -4.16
C GLU A 311 -2.30 -2.09 -5.47
N SER A 312 -1.70 -3.17 -5.98
CA SER A 312 -2.07 -3.76 -7.26
C SER A 312 -3.50 -4.33 -7.27
N VAL A 313 -3.90 -5.03 -6.20
CA VAL A 313 -5.23 -5.61 -6.03
C VAL A 313 -6.26 -4.50 -5.88
N MET A 314 -6.01 -3.50 -5.03
CA MET A 314 -6.93 -2.38 -4.84
C MET A 314 -7.12 -1.57 -6.13
N SER A 315 -6.05 -1.39 -6.91
CA SER A 315 -6.12 -0.76 -8.23
C SER A 315 -7.02 -1.54 -9.19
N LEU A 316 -6.84 -2.86 -9.27
CA LEU A 316 -7.63 -3.73 -10.16
C LEU A 316 -9.11 -3.76 -9.77
N THR A 317 -9.41 -3.94 -8.48
CA THR A 317 -10.78 -3.96 -7.94
C THR A 317 -11.52 -2.66 -8.27
N ARG A 318 -10.85 -1.51 -8.12
CA ARG A 318 -11.44 -0.21 -8.46
C ARG A 318 -11.75 -0.06 -9.94
N LYS A 319 -10.85 -0.49 -10.83
CA LYS A 319 -11.11 -0.50 -12.27
C LYS A 319 -12.33 -1.36 -12.60
N GLY A 320 -12.44 -2.53 -11.97
CA GLY A 320 -13.62 -3.40 -12.10
C GLY A 320 -14.92 -2.71 -11.70
N MET A 321 -14.95 -2.04 -10.54
CA MET A 321 -16.15 -1.32 -10.07
C MET A 321 -16.54 -0.10 -10.93
N ARG A 322 -15.63 0.42 -11.75
CA ARG A 322 -15.88 1.57 -12.63
C ARG A 322 -16.31 1.16 -14.04
N LEU A 323 -16.37 -0.14 -14.31
CA LEU A 323 -16.81 -0.65 -15.60
C LEU A 323 -18.21 -0.13 -15.93
N GLY A 324 -18.39 0.44 -17.12
CA GLY A 324 -19.64 1.03 -17.57
C GLY A 324 -19.90 2.48 -17.13
N ARG A 325 -19.09 3.06 -16.22
CA ARG A 325 -19.27 4.45 -15.74
C ARG A 325 -19.13 5.51 -16.83
N PHE A 326 -18.56 5.19 -17.99
CA PHE A 326 -18.50 6.11 -19.12
C PHE A 326 -19.90 6.58 -19.57
N VAL A 327 -20.93 5.72 -19.44
CA VAL A 327 -22.31 6.05 -19.81
C VAL A 327 -22.88 7.15 -18.91
N ASP A 328 -22.57 7.12 -17.61
CA ASP A 328 -22.96 8.19 -16.67
C ASP A 328 -22.41 9.54 -17.13
N TYR A 329 -21.16 9.57 -17.59
CA TYR A 329 -20.53 10.80 -18.08
C TYR A 329 -21.07 11.24 -19.45
N VAL A 330 -21.43 10.32 -20.33
CA VAL A 330 -22.16 10.67 -21.57
C VAL A 330 -23.48 11.35 -21.24
N LYS A 331 -24.22 10.86 -20.23
CA LYS A 331 -25.43 11.54 -19.76
C LYS A 331 -25.12 12.94 -19.23
N SER A 332 -24.05 13.12 -18.45
CA SER A 332 -23.62 14.45 -17.99
C SER A 332 -23.27 15.41 -19.13
N VAL A 333 -22.74 14.91 -20.26
CA VAL A 333 -22.55 15.74 -21.47
C VAL A 333 -23.89 16.23 -22.00
N LEU A 334 -24.91 15.37 -22.08
CA LEU A 334 -26.24 15.76 -22.56
C LEU A 334 -26.92 16.79 -21.64
N GLU A 335 -26.76 16.61 -20.32
CA GLU A 335 -27.27 17.55 -19.31
C GLU A 335 -26.58 18.92 -19.43
N SER A 336 -25.30 18.96 -19.82
CA SER A 336 -24.55 20.22 -19.96
C SER A 336 -25.11 21.16 -21.04
N PHE A 337 -25.77 20.63 -22.07
CA PHE A 337 -26.42 21.45 -23.11
C PHE A 337 -27.64 22.23 -22.61
N HIS A 338 -28.25 21.78 -21.50
CA HIS A 338 -29.43 22.42 -20.91
C HIS A 338 -29.07 23.55 -19.93
N ILE A 339 -27.78 23.77 -19.65
CA ILE A 339 -27.32 24.82 -18.74
C ILE A 339 -27.52 26.19 -19.40
N ARG A 340 -28.26 27.07 -18.71
CA ARG A 340 -28.65 28.41 -19.22
C ARG A 340 -27.45 29.28 -19.64
N ASN A 341 -26.37 29.23 -18.87
CA ASN A 341 -25.14 29.97 -19.21
C ASN A 341 -24.27 29.13 -20.15
N LYS A 342 -24.23 29.52 -21.43
CA LYS A 342 -23.47 28.80 -22.48
C LYS A 342 -22.00 28.57 -22.13
N ARG A 343 -21.31 29.55 -21.54
CA ARG A 343 -19.86 29.41 -21.22
C ARG A 343 -19.63 28.33 -20.18
N ILE A 344 -20.44 28.35 -19.12
CA ILE A 344 -20.39 27.39 -18.02
C ILE A 344 -20.82 26.00 -18.52
N GLY A 345 -21.89 25.94 -19.31
CA GLY A 345 -22.38 24.71 -19.95
C GLY A 345 -21.32 24.04 -20.83
N THR A 346 -20.64 24.79 -21.70
CA THR A 346 -19.56 24.26 -22.53
C THR A 346 -18.40 23.72 -21.69
N LEU A 347 -18.01 24.40 -20.60
CA LEU A 347 -16.94 23.94 -19.72
C LEU A 347 -17.31 22.60 -19.04
N PHE A 348 -18.51 22.50 -18.47
CA PHE A 348 -19.00 21.25 -17.88
C PHE A 348 -19.13 20.13 -18.91
N GLY A 349 -19.60 20.45 -20.12
CA GLY A 349 -19.66 19.50 -21.23
C GLY A 349 -18.29 18.97 -21.61
N LEU A 350 -17.28 19.84 -21.75
CA LEU A 350 -15.90 19.42 -22.05
C LEU A 350 -15.29 18.56 -20.93
N ILE A 351 -15.52 18.90 -19.67
CA ILE A 351 -15.13 18.09 -18.51
C ILE A 351 -15.76 16.69 -18.61
N ALA A 352 -17.07 16.62 -18.86
CA ALA A 352 -17.80 15.36 -18.96
C ALA A 352 -17.35 14.51 -20.17
N VAL A 353 -17.04 15.13 -21.31
CA VAL A 353 -16.46 14.44 -22.47
C VAL A 353 -15.11 13.82 -22.11
N CYS A 354 -14.23 14.57 -21.44
CA CYS A 354 -12.92 14.05 -21.03
C CYS A 354 -13.07 12.91 -20.01
N GLN A 355 -13.99 13.02 -19.05
CA GLN A 355 -14.29 11.96 -18.10
C GLN A 355 -14.81 10.69 -18.79
N SER A 356 -15.71 10.85 -19.77
CA SER A 356 -16.25 9.74 -20.56
C SER A 356 -15.15 9.01 -21.34
N LEU A 357 -14.31 9.76 -22.07
CA LEU A 357 -13.19 9.20 -22.82
C LEU A 357 -12.17 8.52 -21.91
N PHE A 358 -11.85 9.12 -20.76
CA PHE A 358 -10.97 8.53 -19.75
C PHE A 358 -11.51 7.17 -19.28
N MET A 359 -12.78 7.12 -18.88
CA MET A 359 -13.41 5.88 -18.40
C MET A 359 -13.53 4.83 -19.51
N LEU A 360 -13.78 5.26 -20.75
CA LEU A 360 -13.82 4.35 -21.90
C LEU A 360 -12.45 3.69 -22.12
N PHE A 361 -11.37 4.48 -22.15
CA PHE A 361 -10.02 3.95 -22.31
C PHE A 361 -9.58 3.08 -21.13
N ASP A 362 -9.96 3.43 -19.89
CA ASP A 362 -9.68 2.60 -18.72
C ASP A 362 -10.38 1.24 -18.82
N ASN A 363 -11.63 1.21 -19.27
CA ASN A 363 -12.40 -0.02 -19.49
C ASN A 363 -11.79 -0.88 -20.61
N LEU A 364 -11.37 -0.27 -21.72
CA LEU A 364 -10.68 -1.00 -22.80
C LEU A 364 -9.36 -1.62 -22.32
N LEU A 365 -8.57 -0.89 -21.54
CA LEU A 365 -7.34 -1.41 -20.93
C LEU A 365 -7.61 -2.52 -19.91
N LEU A 366 -8.73 -2.46 -19.19
CA LEU A 366 -9.17 -3.53 -18.30
C LEU A 366 -9.56 -4.80 -19.08
N LEU A 367 -10.34 -4.68 -20.15
CA LEU A 367 -10.68 -5.79 -21.04
C LEU A 367 -9.45 -6.42 -21.68
N HIS A 368 -8.43 -5.60 -21.97
CA HIS A 368 -7.14 -6.10 -22.42
C HIS A 368 -6.41 -6.94 -21.38
N ARG A 369 -6.41 -6.50 -20.12
CA ARG A 369 -5.83 -7.27 -19.01
C ARG A 369 -6.53 -8.62 -18.82
N PHE A 370 -7.85 -8.68 -19.02
CA PHE A 370 -8.62 -9.93 -19.00
C PHE A 370 -8.47 -10.78 -20.27
N LYS A 371 -7.64 -10.35 -21.23
CA LYS A 371 -7.41 -11.06 -22.50
C LYS A 371 -8.68 -11.23 -23.35
N ILE A 372 -9.67 -10.36 -23.14
CA ILE A 372 -10.89 -10.32 -23.98
C ILE A 372 -10.59 -9.59 -25.28
N ILE A 373 -9.82 -8.50 -25.20
CA ILE A 373 -9.40 -7.69 -26.36
C ILE A 373 -7.86 -7.62 -26.39
N TYR A 374 -7.27 -7.80 -27.57
CA TYR A 374 -5.82 -7.72 -27.74
C TYR A 374 -5.43 -6.43 -28.45
N PHE A 375 -4.73 -5.54 -27.76
CA PHE A 375 -4.11 -4.37 -28.38
C PHE A 375 -2.65 -4.68 -28.70
N LYS A 376 -2.21 -4.33 -29.92
CA LYS A 376 -0.80 -4.46 -30.32
C LYS A 376 0.13 -3.58 -29.48
N TYR A 377 -0.36 -2.42 -29.03
CA TYR A 377 0.41 -1.45 -28.25
C TYR A 377 -0.42 -0.85 -27.10
N PRO A 378 -0.67 -1.59 -26.00
CA PRO A 378 -1.47 -1.10 -24.87
C PRO A 378 -0.83 0.10 -24.15
N GLN A 379 0.49 0.26 -24.26
CA GLN A 379 1.22 1.38 -23.67
C GLN A 379 0.83 2.73 -24.28
N HIS A 380 0.56 2.80 -25.58
CA HIS A 380 0.09 4.03 -26.22
C HIS A 380 -1.30 4.42 -25.71
N LEU A 381 -2.21 3.45 -25.58
CA LEU A 381 -3.54 3.71 -25.01
C LEU A 381 -3.46 4.20 -23.56
N GLN A 382 -2.54 3.65 -22.76
CA GLN A 382 -2.25 4.15 -21.40
C GLN A 382 -1.70 5.59 -21.41
N GLN A 383 -0.86 5.96 -22.38
CA GLN A 383 -0.37 7.34 -22.55
C GLN A 383 -1.52 8.29 -22.89
N TYR A 384 -2.38 7.94 -23.86
CA TYR A 384 -3.55 8.75 -24.22
C TYR A 384 -4.51 8.91 -23.03
N LEU A 385 -4.75 7.85 -22.27
CA LEU A 385 -5.54 7.92 -21.03
C LEU A 385 -4.97 8.94 -20.05
N ASN A 386 -3.65 8.94 -19.83
CA ASN A 386 -3.01 9.92 -18.94
C ASN A 386 -3.09 11.36 -19.50
N GLN A 387 -3.02 11.56 -20.82
CA GLN A 387 -3.19 12.86 -21.45
C GLN A 387 -4.62 13.40 -21.32
N VAL A 388 -5.62 12.55 -21.55
CA VAL A 388 -7.04 12.90 -21.36
C VAL A 388 -7.33 13.19 -19.90
N TRP A 389 -6.74 12.42 -18.97
CA TRP A 389 -6.86 12.69 -17.54
C TRP A 389 -6.26 14.04 -17.16
N LEU A 390 -5.08 14.37 -17.68
CA LEU A 390 -4.45 15.67 -17.47
C LEU A 390 -5.35 16.81 -17.98
N LEU A 391 -5.88 16.68 -19.19
CA LEU A 391 -6.81 17.67 -19.77
C LEU A 391 -8.07 17.84 -18.92
N TRP A 392 -8.66 16.73 -18.46
CA TRP A 392 -9.81 16.75 -17.56
C TRP A 392 -9.50 17.55 -16.29
N LEU A 393 -8.37 17.30 -15.63
CA LEU A 393 -7.99 18.01 -14.41
C LEU A 393 -7.69 19.49 -14.67
N SER A 394 -7.08 19.84 -15.80
CA SER A 394 -6.88 21.24 -16.19
C SER A 394 -8.20 21.99 -16.38
N LEU A 395 -9.20 21.34 -17.00
CA LEU A 395 -10.54 21.92 -17.14
C LEU A 395 -11.26 22.02 -15.79
N ALA A 396 -11.11 21.04 -14.91
CA ALA A 396 -11.66 21.09 -13.55
C ALA A 396 -11.07 22.24 -12.73
N LEU A 397 -9.75 22.44 -12.78
CA LEU A 397 -9.09 23.59 -12.15
C LEU A 397 -9.52 24.92 -12.77
N THR A 398 -9.81 24.95 -14.09
CA THR A 398 -10.36 26.14 -14.75
C THR A 398 -11.76 26.47 -14.23
N ARG A 399 -12.59 25.44 -13.97
CA ARG A 399 -13.89 25.63 -13.31
C ARG A 399 -13.72 26.16 -11.89
N ASP A 400 -12.82 25.59 -11.11
CA ASP A 400 -12.54 26.04 -9.74
C ASP A 400 -12.07 27.51 -9.73
N TYR A 401 -11.24 27.89 -10.68
CA TYR A 401 -10.82 29.27 -10.87
C TYR A 401 -11.99 30.21 -11.22
N ASN A 402 -12.90 29.80 -12.10
CA ASN A 402 -14.07 30.60 -12.45
C ASN A 402 -15.00 30.81 -11.23
N GLU A 403 -15.21 29.76 -10.43
CA GLU A 403 -16.02 29.81 -9.22
C GLU A 403 -15.37 30.67 -8.12
N MET A 404 -14.04 30.61 -8.03
CA MET A 404 -13.26 31.50 -7.17
C MET A 404 -13.45 32.97 -7.56
N GLN A 405 -13.42 33.28 -8.85
CA GLN A 405 -13.64 34.65 -9.34
C GLN A 405 -15.08 35.12 -9.12
N ALA A 406 -16.06 34.24 -9.30
CA ALA A 406 -17.46 34.53 -8.98
C ALA A 406 -17.64 34.83 -7.48
N SER A 407 -17.03 34.02 -6.61
CA SER A 407 -17.03 34.23 -5.15
C SER A 407 -16.42 35.57 -4.75
N PHE A 408 -15.36 36.01 -5.44
CA PHE A 408 -14.75 37.32 -5.23
C PHE A 408 -15.65 38.49 -5.67
N ALA A 409 -16.36 38.34 -6.79
CA ALA A 409 -17.30 39.36 -7.26
C ALA A 409 -18.46 39.57 -6.27
N VAL A 410 -19.02 38.49 -5.71
CA VAL A 410 -20.08 38.56 -4.69
C VAL A 410 -19.55 39.16 -3.38
N GLY A 411 -18.36 38.75 -2.94
CA GLY A 411 -17.72 39.27 -1.73
C GLY A 411 -17.34 40.76 -1.79
N GLN A 412 -17.29 41.36 -2.98
CA GLN A 412 -17.10 42.80 -3.16
C GLN A 412 -18.37 43.61 -2.92
N HIS A 413 -19.54 43.08 -3.25
CA HIS A 413 -20.82 43.79 -3.08
C HIS A 413 -21.28 43.90 -1.62
N ASN A 414 -20.91 42.95 -0.75
CA ASN A 414 -21.39 42.89 0.63
C ASN A 414 -20.60 43.74 1.65
N HIS A 415 -19.44 44.29 1.30
CA HIS A 415 -18.63 45.06 2.25
C HIS A 415 -18.06 46.35 1.63
N GLN A 416 -18.63 47.48 2.06
CA GLN A 416 -18.28 48.85 1.70
C GLN A 416 -17.02 49.41 2.40
N GLN A 417 -16.15 48.57 2.98
CA GLN A 417 -15.00 49.06 3.77
C GLN A 417 -13.64 48.96 3.05
N LYS A 418 -12.90 50.05 3.23
CA LYS A 418 -11.65 50.47 2.61
C LYS A 418 -10.50 49.46 2.74
N GLN A 419 -9.79 49.29 1.62
CA GLN A 419 -8.33 49.37 1.51
C GLN A 419 -7.45 48.46 2.39
N ASP A 420 -7.86 47.23 2.69
CA ASP A 420 -6.94 46.19 3.19
C ASP A 420 -6.56 45.18 2.11
N LYS A 421 -5.24 45.01 1.95
CA LYS A 421 -4.48 44.14 1.03
C LYS A 421 -5.36 43.18 0.21
N SER A 422 -5.62 43.53 -1.05
CA SER A 422 -6.50 42.79 -1.98
C SER A 422 -6.20 41.29 -2.07
N LEU A 423 -4.95 40.87 -1.88
CA LEU A 423 -4.53 39.47 -1.84
C LEU A 423 -5.01 38.74 -0.57
N MET A 424 -4.89 39.34 0.61
CA MET A 424 -5.34 38.73 1.87
C MET A 424 -6.86 38.56 1.87
N ARG A 425 -7.61 39.56 1.37
CA ARG A 425 -9.07 39.45 1.22
C ARG A 425 -9.48 38.30 0.29
N ARG A 426 -8.79 38.16 -0.85
CA ARG A 426 -9.03 37.05 -1.80
C ARG A 426 -8.70 35.70 -1.18
N ALA A 427 -7.60 35.61 -0.43
CA ALA A 427 -7.26 34.40 0.32
C ALA A 427 -8.36 34.06 1.34
N THR A 428 -8.82 35.03 2.13
CA THR A 428 -9.90 34.81 3.12
C THR A 428 -11.19 34.31 2.47
N ILE A 429 -11.64 34.94 1.38
CA ILE A 429 -12.86 34.50 0.68
C ILE A 429 -12.70 33.08 0.13
N PHE A 430 -11.54 32.73 -0.43
CA PHE A 430 -11.27 31.37 -0.88
C PHE A 430 -11.33 30.38 0.29
N TRP A 431 -10.59 30.62 1.37
CA TRP A 431 -10.57 29.75 2.55
C TRP A 431 -11.92 29.61 3.25
N THR A 432 -12.79 30.60 3.12
CA THR A 432 -14.16 30.56 3.67
C THR A 432 -15.07 29.64 2.85
N ASN A 433 -14.82 29.52 1.53
CA ASN A 433 -15.58 28.64 0.64
C ASN A 433 -15.06 27.19 0.71
N LYS A 434 -15.45 26.46 1.76
CA LYS A 434 -15.03 25.08 2.03
C LYS A 434 -15.15 24.13 0.83
N PRO A 435 -16.30 24.02 0.11
CA PRO A 435 -16.40 23.14 -1.05
C PRO A 435 -15.42 23.48 -2.19
N LEU A 436 -15.17 24.78 -2.43
CA LEU A 436 -14.21 25.22 -3.44
C LEU A 436 -12.76 24.86 -3.07
N VAL A 437 -12.38 25.08 -1.81
CA VAL A 437 -11.06 24.74 -1.27
C VAL A 437 -10.80 23.25 -1.43
N ILE A 438 -11.73 22.42 -0.96
CA ILE A 438 -11.58 20.97 -0.97
C ILE A 438 -11.46 20.45 -2.41
N ASP A 439 -12.28 20.93 -3.34
CA ASP A 439 -12.17 20.46 -4.72
C ASP A 439 -10.89 20.93 -5.41
N THR A 440 -10.47 22.18 -5.17
CA THR A 440 -9.22 22.73 -5.71
C THR A 440 -8.02 21.91 -5.22
N PHE A 441 -7.90 21.69 -3.91
CA PHE A 441 -6.78 20.92 -3.34
C PHE A 441 -6.80 19.47 -3.82
N LYS A 442 -7.99 18.85 -3.90
CA LYS A 442 -8.14 17.51 -4.47
C LYS A 442 -7.65 17.44 -5.91
N ASN A 443 -8.08 18.38 -6.75
CA ASN A 443 -7.70 18.42 -8.17
C ASN A 443 -6.21 18.69 -8.34
N LEU A 444 -5.61 19.57 -7.52
CA LEU A 444 -4.16 19.84 -7.51
C LEU A 444 -3.34 18.61 -7.08
N CYS A 445 -3.77 17.90 -6.02
CA CYS A 445 -3.11 16.67 -5.60
C CYS A 445 -3.23 15.57 -6.66
N ASP A 446 -4.41 15.41 -7.27
CA ASP A 446 -4.64 14.43 -8.34
C ASP A 446 -3.85 14.77 -9.61
N LEU A 447 -3.61 16.06 -9.90
CA LEU A 447 -2.85 16.53 -11.08
C LEU A 447 -1.43 15.96 -11.13
N TYR A 448 -0.85 15.71 -9.96
CA TYR A 448 0.51 15.20 -9.84
C TYR A 448 0.70 13.80 -10.45
N ILE A 449 -0.37 12.99 -10.46
CA ILE A 449 -0.32 11.60 -10.91
C ILE A 449 -0.16 11.50 -12.44
N PRO A 450 -1.05 12.06 -13.29
CA PRO A 450 -0.87 12.01 -14.74
C PRO A 450 0.37 12.78 -15.20
N LEU A 451 0.75 13.88 -14.53
CA LEU A 451 2.00 14.61 -14.82
C LEU A 451 3.24 13.71 -14.66
N SER A 452 3.26 12.91 -13.61
CA SER A 452 4.36 11.97 -13.41
C SER A 452 4.29 10.78 -14.37
N ASN A 453 3.10 10.25 -14.66
CA ASN A 453 2.95 9.13 -15.60
C ASN A 453 3.35 9.52 -17.04
N LEU A 454 3.22 10.80 -17.39
CA LEU A 454 3.66 11.36 -18.67
C LEU A 454 5.15 11.77 -18.68
N ASN A 455 5.89 11.53 -17.59
CA ASN A 455 7.28 11.94 -17.41
C ASN A 455 7.53 13.45 -17.54
N ILE A 456 6.50 14.28 -17.33
CA ILE A 456 6.62 15.74 -17.33
C ILE A 456 7.28 16.20 -16.02
N VAL A 457 6.92 15.57 -14.91
CA VAL A 457 7.50 15.82 -13.58
C VAL A 457 8.15 14.55 -13.05
N ARG A 458 9.39 14.67 -12.54
CA ARG A 458 10.09 13.57 -11.87
C ARG A 458 9.57 13.42 -10.44
N ALA A 459 8.47 12.69 -10.28
CA ALA A 459 7.93 12.37 -8.97
C ALA A 459 8.45 11.03 -8.45
N ASN A 460 8.91 11.01 -7.21
CA ASN A 460 9.17 9.75 -6.50
C ASN A 460 7.83 9.07 -6.15
N ASN A 461 7.81 7.73 -6.11
CA ASN A 461 6.62 6.93 -5.80
C ASN A 461 5.96 7.33 -4.46
N GLY A 462 6.73 7.76 -3.47
CA GLY A 462 6.21 8.26 -2.21
C GLY A 462 5.37 9.52 -2.36
N LEU A 463 5.83 10.52 -3.13
CA LEU A 463 5.08 11.75 -3.30
C LEU A 463 3.77 11.51 -4.07
N GLN A 464 3.78 10.61 -5.06
CA GLN A 464 2.56 10.18 -5.74
C GLN A 464 1.59 9.45 -4.79
N GLY A 465 2.11 8.56 -3.92
CA GLY A 465 1.33 7.87 -2.90
C GLY A 465 0.69 8.85 -1.91
N LEU A 466 1.46 9.83 -1.43
CA LEU A 466 0.97 10.85 -0.50
C LEU A 466 -0.09 11.74 -1.15
N ALA A 467 0.20 12.31 -2.33
CA ALA A 467 -0.73 13.17 -3.05
C ALA A 467 -2.03 12.42 -3.39
N GLY A 468 -1.91 11.17 -3.87
CA GLY A 468 -3.06 10.31 -4.14
C GLY A 468 -3.88 10.00 -2.88
N THR A 469 -3.23 9.81 -1.74
CA THR A 469 -3.92 9.58 -0.44
C THR A 469 -4.71 10.82 -0.02
N ILE A 470 -4.08 12.00 -0.06
CA ILE A 470 -4.72 13.27 0.30
C ILE A 470 -5.93 13.54 -0.60
N ALA A 471 -5.75 13.45 -1.93
CA ALA A 471 -6.85 13.64 -2.88
C ALA A 471 -8.01 12.65 -2.66
N SER A 472 -7.71 11.43 -2.21
CA SER A 472 -8.70 10.40 -1.93
C SER A 472 -9.49 10.68 -0.66
N ILE A 473 -8.83 11.17 0.40
CA ILE A 473 -9.48 11.61 1.63
C ILE A 473 -10.40 12.80 1.34
N LEU A 474 -9.91 13.81 0.61
CA LEU A 474 -10.75 14.94 0.19
C LEU A 474 -11.95 14.49 -0.65
N GLY A 475 -11.74 13.55 -1.58
CA GLY A 475 -12.81 12.96 -2.38
C GLY A 475 -13.77 12.07 -1.58
N PHE A 476 -13.35 11.51 -0.45
CA PHE A 476 -14.21 10.81 0.50
C PHE A 476 -15.09 11.83 1.25
N LEU A 477 -14.50 12.92 1.76
CA LEU A 477 -15.22 13.97 2.47
C LEU A 477 -16.35 14.58 1.64
N GLN A 478 -16.10 14.83 0.35
CA GLN A 478 -17.11 15.34 -0.59
C GLN A 478 -18.29 14.39 -0.81
N LEU A 479 -18.07 13.09 -0.66
CA LEU A 479 -19.13 12.09 -0.83
C LEU A 479 -19.85 11.80 0.49
N TRP A 480 -19.13 11.92 1.60
CA TRP A 480 -19.65 11.76 2.96
C TRP A 480 -20.59 12.91 3.33
N ASP A 481 -20.14 14.14 3.11
CA ASP A 481 -20.93 15.33 3.37
C ASP A 481 -21.00 16.23 2.12
N LYS A 482 -22.23 16.43 1.64
CA LYS A 482 -22.54 17.23 0.46
C LYS A 482 -22.23 18.72 0.66
N THR A 483 -22.09 19.22 1.88
CA THR A 483 -21.68 20.62 2.12
C THR A 483 -20.28 20.92 1.60
N TYR A 484 -19.43 19.89 1.48
CA TYR A 484 -18.10 19.97 0.90
C TYR A 484 -18.06 19.72 -0.60
N GLN A 485 -19.19 19.38 -1.21
CA GLN A 485 -19.28 19.16 -2.65
C GLN A 485 -19.52 20.49 -3.37
N LEU A 486 -18.63 20.84 -4.30
CA LEU A 486 -18.87 21.97 -5.20
C LEU A 486 -20.02 21.62 -6.15
N PRO A 487 -21.05 22.48 -6.30
CA PRO A 487 -22.16 22.23 -7.21
C PRO A 487 -21.66 22.02 -8.65
N ALA A 488 -22.29 21.06 -9.32
CA ALA A 488 -21.98 20.65 -10.69
C ALA A 488 -22.81 21.41 -11.72
#